data_AF-A0A349VHY6-F1
#
_entry.id   AF-A0A349VHY6-F1
#
_cell.length_a   1.000
_cell.length_b   1.000
_cell.length_c   1.000
_cell.angle_alpha   90.00
_cell.angle_beta   90.00
_cell.angle_gamma   90.00
#
_symmetry.space_group_name_H-M   'P 1'
#
loop_
_entity.id
_entity.type
_entity.pdbx_description
1 polymer ?
#
loop_
_entity_poly.entity_id
_entity_poly.type
_entity_poly.pdbx_seq_one_letter_code
_entity_poly.pdbx_strand_id
1 'polypeptide(L)'
;MNDSIWKKLPDPALLDFGVDRSGTGYRLEKMGNVVLIRPLPSTTARQQNPELWEEAHAFFRESRRGTGDWEFTAPPPDPWHIEFPLHGGPLQLHVRPSPSGQVGIFLEQLPQWQWLSKITPKGSRVLSLFAHSGAATLALAQAG
;
A
#
# COMPACT_ATOMS: atom_id res chain seq x y z
N MET A 1 -10.76 2.29 -27.16
CA MET A 1 -9.76 2.63 -26.12
C MET A 1 -9.94 1.61 -25.02
N ASN A 2 -9.01 0.66 -24.87
CA ASN A 2 -9.05 -0.30 -23.78
C ASN A 2 -8.89 0.47 -22.48
N ASP A 3 -9.93 0.51 -21.65
CA ASP A 3 -9.77 0.99 -20.29
C ASP A 3 -8.73 0.11 -19.60
N SER A 4 -7.64 0.74 -19.16
CA SER A 4 -6.55 0.10 -18.42
C SER A 4 -7.13 -0.83 -17.35
N ILE A 5 -6.61 -2.07 -17.28
CA ILE A 5 -7.06 -3.10 -16.34
C ILE A 5 -7.07 -2.57 -14.90
N TRP A 6 -6.14 -1.64 -14.61
CA TRP A 6 -6.00 -0.95 -13.35
C TRP A 6 -7.25 -0.21 -12.90
N LYS A 7 -8.06 0.35 -13.81
CA LYS A 7 -9.30 1.05 -13.44
C LYS A 7 -10.35 0.13 -12.80
N LYS A 8 -10.29 -1.18 -13.08
CA LYS A 8 -11.26 -2.16 -12.58
C LYS A 8 -10.84 -2.80 -11.25
N LEU A 9 -9.57 -2.65 -10.88
CA LEU A 9 -9.01 -3.23 -9.67
C LEU A 9 -9.13 -2.25 -8.48
N PRO A 10 -9.38 -2.77 -7.27
CA PRO A 10 -9.53 -1.94 -6.07
C PRO A 10 -8.27 -1.11 -5.81
N ASP A 11 -8.46 0.08 -5.25
CA ASP A 11 -7.40 1.02 -4.95
C ASP A 11 -7.73 1.76 -3.63
N PRO A 12 -6.86 1.68 -2.62
CA PRO A 12 -5.63 0.88 -2.56
C PRO A 12 -5.91 -0.62 -2.32
N ALA A 13 -5.04 -1.51 -2.79
CA ALA A 13 -5.20 -2.95 -2.59
C ALA A 13 -3.92 -3.78 -2.76
N LEU A 14 -3.86 -4.92 -2.07
CA LEU A 14 -3.00 -6.04 -2.45
C LEU A 14 -3.68 -6.77 -3.63
N LEU A 15 -3.02 -6.81 -4.78
CA LEU A 15 -3.57 -7.39 -6.02
C LEU A 15 -3.17 -8.85 -6.20
N ASP A 16 -1.93 -9.19 -5.89
CA ASP A 16 -1.39 -10.55 -5.97
C ASP A 16 -0.17 -10.69 -5.05
N PHE A 17 0.25 -11.92 -4.76
CA PHE A 17 1.50 -12.22 -4.10
C PHE A 17 1.99 -13.62 -4.50
N GLY A 18 3.30 -13.81 -4.53
CA GLY A 18 3.86 -15.11 -4.87
C GLY A 18 5.33 -15.06 -5.23
N VAL A 19 5.88 -16.25 -5.50
CA VAL A 19 7.25 -16.43 -5.93
C VAL A 19 7.39 -16.25 -7.43
N ASP A 20 8.49 -15.63 -7.84
CA ASP A 20 8.91 -15.56 -9.23
C ASP A 20 9.52 -16.90 -9.72
N ARG A 21 10.04 -16.92 -10.95
CA ARG A 21 10.69 -18.11 -11.53
C ARG A 21 11.94 -18.57 -10.76
N SER A 22 12.59 -17.68 -10.01
CA SER A 22 13.76 -18.00 -9.18
C SER A 22 13.40 -18.50 -7.78
N GLY A 23 12.11 -18.49 -7.43
CA GLY A 23 11.63 -18.81 -6.08
C GLY A 23 11.67 -17.63 -5.12
N THR A 24 11.93 -16.40 -5.61
CA THR A 24 11.96 -15.20 -4.77
C THR A 24 10.56 -14.64 -4.58
N GLY A 25 10.16 -14.41 -3.32
CA GLY A 25 8.81 -14.00 -2.95
C GLY A 25 8.56 -12.49 -3.07
N TYR A 26 7.43 -12.11 -3.67
CA TYR A 26 6.99 -10.73 -3.84
C TYR A 26 5.50 -10.54 -3.57
N ARG A 27 5.11 -9.28 -3.39
CA ARG A 27 3.72 -8.78 -3.38
C ARG A 27 3.54 -7.72 -4.45
N LEU A 28 2.36 -7.70 -5.05
CA LEU A 28 1.91 -6.73 -6.03
C LEU A 28 0.80 -5.88 -5.39
N GLU A 29 1.05 -4.59 -5.22
CA GLU A 29 0.14 -3.67 -4.54
C GLU A 29 -0.22 -2.50 -5.44
N LYS A 30 -1.49 -2.09 -5.43
CA LYS A 30 -1.95 -0.86 -6.05
C LYS A 30 -2.15 0.21 -4.99
N MET A 31 -1.56 1.37 -5.20
CA MET A 31 -1.67 2.54 -4.34
C MET A 31 -1.79 3.79 -5.22
N GLY A 32 -2.96 4.43 -5.25
CA GLY A 32 -3.14 5.72 -5.89
C GLY A 32 -2.85 5.66 -7.40
N ASN A 33 -3.40 4.65 -8.07
CA ASN A 33 -3.18 4.30 -9.48
C ASN A 33 -1.74 3.89 -9.86
N VAL A 34 -0.84 3.76 -8.90
CA VAL A 34 0.51 3.21 -9.13
C VAL A 34 0.56 1.78 -8.61
N VAL A 35 1.19 0.89 -9.37
CA VAL A 35 1.29 -0.55 -9.06
C VAL A 35 2.73 -0.88 -8.73
N LEU A 36 2.95 -1.45 -7.56
CA LEU A 36 4.26 -1.64 -6.96
C LEU A 36 4.52 -3.12 -6.74
N ILE A 37 5.72 -3.56 -7.09
CA ILE A 37 6.26 -4.85 -6.70
C ILE A 37 7.22 -4.63 -5.54
N ARG A 38 6.95 -5.32 -4.43
CA ARG A 38 7.81 -5.29 -3.24
C ARG A 38 8.14 -6.70 -2.77
N PRO A 39 9.29 -6.91 -2.11
CA PRO A 39 9.64 -8.19 -1.50
C PRO A 39 8.59 -8.66 -0.49
N LEU A 40 8.35 -9.97 -0.50
CA LEU A 40 7.59 -10.72 0.49
C LEU A 40 8.31 -12.05 0.75
N PRO A 41 9.44 -12.05 1.50
CA PRO A 41 10.30 -13.23 1.62
C PRO A 41 9.63 -14.48 2.22
N SER A 42 8.53 -14.29 2.96
CA SER A 42 7.80 -15.37 3.63
C SER A 42 6.85 -16.15 2.70
N THR A 43 6.60 -15.69 1.47
CA THR A 43 5.66 -16.38 0.57
C THR A 43 6.32 -17.55 -0.16
N THR A 44 5.60 -18.66 -0.25
CA THR A 44 5.93 -19.81 -1.10
C THR A 44 4.85 -20.09 -2.16
N ALA A 45 3.78 -19.28 -2.16
CA ALA A 45 2.70 -19.38 -3.14
C ALA A 45 3.20 -18.99 -4.53
N ARG A 46 2.60 -19.54 -5.59
CA ARG A 46 2.85 -19.07 -6.96
C ARG A 46 2.03 -17.82 -7.25
N GLN A 47 2.57 -16.91 -8.04
CA GLN A 47 1.83 -15.77 -8.58
C GLN A 47 0.60 -16.28 -9.33
N GLN A 48 -0.58 -15.74 -8.99
CA GLN A 48 -1.85 -16.20 -9.54
C GLN A 48 -2.25 -15.44 -10.81
N ASN A 49 -1.77 -14.20 -10.96
CA ASN A 49 -2.11 -13.33 -12.10
C ASN A 49 -0.82 -12.79 -12.76
N PRO A 50 0.00 -13.63 -13.42
CA PRO A 50 1.30 -13.25 -13.96
C PRO A 50 1.29 -11.99 -14.85
N GLU A 51 0.22 -11.80 -15.62
CA GLU A 51 0.03 -10.64 -16.49
C GLU A 51 0.00 -9.30 -15.73
N LEU A 52 -0.49 -9.28 -14.49
CA LEU A 52 -0.50 -8.06 -13.67
C LEU A 52 0.92 -7.63 -13.27
N TRP A 53 1.85 -8.57 -13.17
CA TRP A 53 3.23 -8.29 -12.76
C TRP A 53 4.04 -7.63 -13.88
N GLU A 54 3.74 -7.94 -15.13
CA GLU A 54 4.41 -7.37 -16.30
C GLU A 54 4.05 -5.89 -16.52
N GLU A 55 2.86 -5.49 -16.09
CA GLU A 55 2.35 -4.11 -16.21
C GLU A 55 2.65 -3.24 -14.96
N ALA A 56 3.45 -3.71 -14.00
CA ALA A 56 3.76 -2.96 -12.78
C ALA A 56 4.51 -1.65 -13.08
N HIS A 57 4.20 -0.60 -12.31
CA HIS A 57 4.77 0.74 -12.49
C HIS A 57 6.07 0.96 -11.71
N ALA A 58 6.27 0.21 -10.63
CA ALA A 58 7.51 0.29 -9.86
C ALA A 58 7.92 -1.06 -9.28
N PHE A 59 9.24 -1.26 -9.14
CA PHE A 59 9.84 -2.42 -8.51
C PHE A 59 10.86 -1.97 -7.46
N PHE A 60 10.80 -2.53 -6.25
CA PHE A 60 11.83 -2.31 -5.24
C PHE A 60 12.89 -3.41 -5.27
N ARG A 61 14.14 -3.05 -5.58
CA ARG A 61 15.30 -3.95 -5.53
C ARG A 61 16.02 -3.84 -4.19
N GLU A 62 15.95 -4.90 -3.39
CA GLU A 62 16.74 -4.98 -2.16
C GLU A 62 18.24 -5.10 -2.44
N SER A 63 19.04 -4.36 -1.66
CA SER A 63 20.48 -4.51 -1.58
C SER A 63 20.89 -5.26 -0.31
N ARG A 64 22.16 -5.68 -0.22
CA ARG A 64 22.69 -6.52 0.87
C ARG A 64 22.70 -5.89 2.27
N ARG A 65 22.15 -4.68 2.48
CA ARG A 65 22.23 -3.92 3.74
C ARG A 65 20.90 -3.36 4.25
N GLY A 66 19.77 -4.00 3.94
CA GLY A 66 18.45 -3.54 4.42
C GLY A 66 18.00 -2.20 3.82
N THR A 67 18.64 -1.82 2.70
CA THR A 67 18.33 -0.67 1.88
C THR A 67 18.20 -1.15 0.44
N GLY A 68 17.62 -0.36 -0.44
CA GLY A 68 17.45 -0.71 -1.84
C GLY A 68 17.00 0.48 -2.67
N ASP A 69 16.78 0.20 -3.94
CA ASP A 69 16.44 1.21 -4.94
C ASP A 69 15.05 0.94 -5.52
N TRP A 70 14.32 2.02 -5.75
CA TRP A 70 13.06 1.98 -6.48
C TRP A 70 13.32 2.22 -7.96
N GLU A 71 12.88 1.30 -8.79
CA GLU A 71 12.85 1.44 -10.24
C GLU A 71 11.42 1.77 -10.66
N PHE A 72 11.20 2.98 -11.17
CA PHE A 72 9.91 3.41 -11.70
C PHE A 72 9.92 3.41 -13.23
N THR A 73 8.85 2.94 -13.86
CA THR A 73 8.70 3.00 -15.32
C THR A 73 8.40 4.41 -15.83
N ALA A 74 7.84 5.26 -14.97
CA ALA A 74 7.63 6.69 -15.17
C ALA A 74 7.66 7.43 -13.82
N PRO A 75 7.91 8.75 -13.76
CA PRO A 75 7.85 9.51 -12.51
C PRO A 75 6.53 9.27 -11.78
N PRO A 76 6.54 8.92 -10.47
CA PRO A 76 5.32 8.77 -9.71
C PRO A 76 4.60 10.14 -9.59
N PRO A 77 3.29 10.15 -9.30
CA PRO A 77 2.57 11.37 -9.04
C PRO A 77 3.24 12.19 -7.93
N ASP A 78 3.21 13.52 -8.03
CA ASP A 78 3.62 14.42 -6.95
C ASP A 78 2.59 15.54 -6.79
N PRO A 79 1.77 15.51 -5.73
CA PRO A 79 1.80 14.54 -4.63
C PRO A 79 1.18 13.17 -5.01
N TRP A 80 1.74 12.09 -4.46
CA TRP A 80 1.16 10.75 -4.55
C TRP A 80 0.30 10.45 -3.33
N HIS A 81 -0.99 10.21 -3.55
CA HIS A 81 -1.96 9.92 -2.51
C HIS A 81 -2.72 8.63 -2.76
N ILE A 82 -3.11 7.97 -1.67
CA ILE A 82 -4.23 7.03 -1.66
C ILE A 82 -5.43 7.69 -1.00
N GLU A 83 -6.61 7.19 -1.33
CA GLU A 83 -7.84 7.51 -0.62
C GLU A 83 -8.53 6.21 -0.22
N PHE A 84 -9.09 6.16 0.98
CA PHE A 84 -9.93 5.04 1.40
C PHE A 84 -11.09 5.52 2.28
N PRO A 85 -12.23 4.82 2.25
CA PRO A 85 -13.40 5.22 3.01
C PRO A 85 -13.23 4.88 4.50
N LEU A 86 -13.54 5.85 5.36
CA LEU A 86 -13.77 5.68 6.79
C LEU A 86 -15.23 6.03 7.13
N HIS A 87 -15.64 5.80 8.38
CA HIS A 87 -17.00 6.10 8.82
C HIS A 87 -17.33 7.60 8.75
N GLY A 88 -16.35 8.48 9.02
CA GLY A 88 -16.51 9.93 9.01
C GLY A 88 -16.29 10.61 7.65
N GLY A 89 -15.96 9.85 6.60
CA GLY A 89 -15.61 10.37 5.27
C GLY A 89 -14.39 9.66 4.67
N PRO A 90 -13.97 10.03 3.45
CA PRO A 90 -12.72 9.53 2.89
C PRO A 90 -11.51 10.11 3.63
N LEU A 91 -10.50 9.27 3.90
CA LEU A 91 -9.19 9.71 4.38
C LEU A 91 -8.17 9.60 3.25
N GLN A 92 -7.47 10.71 3.00
CA GLN A 92 -6.35 10.74 2.06
C GLN A 92 -5.03 10.65 2.81
N LEU A 93 -4.12 9.80 2.33
CA LEU A 93 -2.78 9.62 2.88
C LEU A 93 -1.72 9.78 1.79
N HIS A 94 -0.60 10.41 2.14
CA HIS A 94 0.56 10.51 1.26
C HIS A 94 1.29 9.18 1.20
N VAL A 95 1.61 8.76 -0.01
CA VAL A 95 2.53 7.66 -0.28
C VAL A 95 3.92 8.25 -0.48
N ARG A 96 4.90 7.75 0.26
CA ARG A 96 6.30 8.18 0.13
C ARG A 96 7.21 6.96 0.11
N PRO A 97 7.62 6.50 -1.08
CA PRO A 97 8.65 5.49 -1.22
C PRO A 97 9.93 5.91 -0.49
N SER A 98 10.50 4.99 0.26
CA SER A 98 11.74 5.19 1.01
C SER A 98 12.80 4.17 0.61
N PRO A 99 14.09 4.42 0.90
CA PRO A 99 15.17 3.48 0.62
C PRO A 99 15.04 2.11 1.31
N SER A 100 14.16 1.95 2.31
CA SER A 100 13.89 0.66 2.96
C SER A 100 12.83 -0.17 2.24
N GLY A 101 12.25 0.34 1.14
CA GLY A 101 11.14 -0.32 0.44
C GLY A 101 9.78 -0.10 1.11
N GLN A 102 9.73 0.68 2.20
CA GLN A 102 8.47 1.15 2.77
C GLN A 102 7.91 2.30 1.96
N VAL A 103 6.58 2.37 1.89
CA VAL A 103 5.82 3.39 1.16
C VAL A 103 5.00 4.29 2.10
N GLY A 104 5.12 4.09 3.41
CA GLY A 104 4.39 4.86 4.43
C GLY A 104 3.05 4.26 4.85
N ILE A 105 2.56 3.21 4.20
CA ILE A 105 1.19 2.68 4.39
C ILE A 105 1.20 1.16 4.47
N PHE A 106 0.42 0.62 5.41
CA PHE A 106 0.19 -0.80 5.63
C PHE A 106 -1.27 -1.13 5.29
N LEU A 107 -1.49 -1.71 4.11
CA LEU A 107 -2.84 -1.97 3.59
C LEU A 107 -3.63 -2.94 4.47
N GLU A 108 -2.94 -3.87 5.12
CA GLU A 108 -3.51 -4.82 6.07
C GLU A 108 -4.16 -4.14 7.29
N GLN A 109 -3.80 -2.90 7.59
CA GLN A 109 -4.35 -2.12 8.70
C GLN A 109 -5.59 -1.31 8.31
N LEU A 110 -5.94 -1.19 7.02
CA LEU A 110 -7.12 -0.44 6.58
C LEU A 110 -8.42 -0.89 7.27
N PRO A 111 -8.73 -2.21 7.38
CA PRO A 111 -9.93 -2.66 8.07
C PRO A 111 -9.93 -2.30 9.57
N GLN A 112 -8.75 -2.29 10.19
CA GLN A 112 -8.60 -1.90 11.60
C GLN A 112 -8.94 -0.41 11.78
N TRP A 113 -8.45 0.46 10.89
CA TRP A 113 -8.74 1.90 10.94
C TRP A 113 -10.22 2.19 10.66
N GLN A 114 -10.83 1.47 9.72
CA GLN A 114 -12.27 1.54 9.47
C GLN A 114 -13.08 1.17 10.72
N TRP A 115 -12.74 0.05 11.36
CA TRP A 115 -13.38 -0.40 12.58
C TRP A 115 -13.20 0.62 13.73
N LEU A 116 -11.97 1.07 13.97
CA LEU A 116 -11.66 2.08 14.99
C LEU A 116 -12.43 3.38 14.77
N SER A 117 -12.49 3.88 13.53
CA SER A 117 -13.24 5.11 13.18
C SER A 117 -14.75 4.98 13.44
N LYS A 118 -15.29 3.76 13.37
CA LYS A 118 -16.71 3.47 13.60
C LYS A 118 -17.03 3.35 15.09
N ILE A 119 -16.14 2.73 15.87
CA ILE A 119 -16.42 2.40 17.28
C ILE A 119 -15.95 3.46 18.27
N THR A 120 -15.12 4.41 17.84
CA THR A 120 -14.57 5.45 18.73
C THR A 120 -15.56 6.62 18.85
N PRO A 121 -16.08 6.92 20.05
CA PRO A 121 -16.95 8.07 20.26
C PRO A 121 -16.21 9.39 20.04
N LYS A 122 -16.93 10.41 19.56
CA LYS A 122 -16.42 11.77 19.46
C LYS A 122 -15.95 12.30 20.82
N GLY A 123 -14.83 13.00 20.84
CA GLY A 123 -14.20 13.55 22.04
C GLY A 123 -13.33 12.55 22.81
N SER A 124 -13.10 11.36 22.26
CA SER A 124 -12.25 10.36 22.91
C SER A 124 -10.78 10.81 22.93
N ARG A 125 -10.09 10.49 24.03
CA ARG A 125 -8.62 10.63 24.11
C ARG A 125 -7.99 9.30 23.77
N VAL A 126 -7.26 9.25 22.65
CA VAL A 126 -6.60 8.02 22.18
C VAL A 126 -5.09 8.19 22.17
N LEU A 127 -4.38 7.19 22.68
CA LEU A 127 -2.93 7.08 22.62
C LEU A 127 -2.54 6.11 21.49
N SER A 128 -1.79 6.60 20.50
CA SER A 128 -1.24 5.77 19.43
C SER A 128 0.27 5.58 19.65
N LEU A 129 0.65 4.41 20.15
CA LEU A 129 2.06 4.03 20.30
C LEU A 129 2.55 3.37 19.01
N PHE A 130 3.81 3.65 18.63
CA PHE A 130 4.41 3.14 17.39
C PHE A 130 3.59 3.50 16.14
N ALA A 131 3.10 4.75 16.10
CA ALA A 131 2.14 5.24 15.10
C ALA A 131 2.64 5.24 13.64
N HIS A 132 3.93 4.96 13.40
CA HIS A 132 4.56 4.99 12.09
C HIS A 132 4.32 6.33 11.37
N SER A 133 3.57 6.33 10.27
CA SER A 133 3.18 7.49 9.46
C SER A 133 1.97 8.24 10.01
N GLY A 134 1.36 7.74 11.11
CA GLY A 134 0.21 8.35 11.76
C GLY A 134 -1.14 8.01 11.13
N ALA A 135 -1.21 7.04 10.21
CA ALA A 135 -2.46 6.69 9.52
C ALA A 135 -3.63 6.36 10.47
N ALA A 136 -3.39 5.56 11.51
CA ALA A 136 -4.38 5.27 12.54
C ALA A 136 -4.80 6.52 13.33
N THR A 137 -3.84 7.39 13.64
CA THR A 137 -4.09 8.67 14.33
C THR A 137 -4.97 9.58 13.49
N LEU A 138 -4.70 9.70 12.19
CA LEU A 138 -5.51 10.50 11.27
C LEU A 138 -6.91 9.91 11.08
N ALA A 139 -7.03 8.59 11.00
CA ALA A 139 -8.31 7.91 10.91
C ALA A 139 -9.20 8.16 12.14
N LEU A 140 -8.60 8.14 13.32
CA LEU A 140 -9.30 8.44 14.57
C LEU A 140 -9.59 9.94 14.74
N ALA A 141 -8.66 10.81 14.35
CA ALA A 141 -8.89 12.25 14.36
C ALA A 141 -10.07 12.67 13.45
N GLN A 142 -10.26 11.99 12.31
CA GLN A 142 -11.42 12.20 11.44
C GLN A 142 -12.74 11.74 12.07
N ALA A 143 -12.71 10.75 12.97
CA ALA A 143 -13.90 10.29 13.70
C ALA A 143 -14.39 11.31 14.74
N GLY A 144 -13.52 12.25 15.14
CA GLY A 144 -13.79 13.37 16.06
C GLY A 144 -13.57 13.05 17.52
#